data_AF-A0A653CJL4-F1
#
_entry.id   AF-A0A653CJL4-F1
#
_cell.length_a   1.000
_cell.length_b   1.000
_cell.length_c   1.000
_cell.angle_alpha   90.00
_cell.angle_beta   90.00
_cell.angle_gamma   90.00
#
_symmetry.space_group_name_H-M   'P 1'
#
loop_
_entity.id
_entity.type
_entity.pdbx_description
1 polymer ?
#
loop_
_entity_poly.entity_id
_entity_poly.type
_entity_poly.pdbx_seq_one_letter_code
_entity_poly.pdbx_strand_id
1 'polypeptide(L)'
;MASTQNLYQCRLCLKRTPTRVNIFGGDFPKMLEILTSIKVRENDGLPKYSCLKCAQDVKSALVIKKRIIKAHKYLIRENDGLPKYSCKQCAFDVKSAVIVKRRIIKAHKYS
;
A
#
# COMPACT_ATOMS: atom_id res chain seq x y z
N MET A 1 44.75 -14.43 -12.87
CA MET A 1 43.79 -14.58 -13.99
C MET A 1 42.54 -13.77 -13.66
N ALA A 2 42.35 -12.62 -14.30
CA ALA A 2 41.15 -11.80 -14.10
C ALA A 2 40.01 -12.39 -14.93
N SER A 3 39.04 -13.01 -14.27
CA SER A 3 37.83 -13.50 -14.93
C SER A 3 37.02 -12.30 -15.42
N THR A 4 36.82 -12.22 -16.73
CA THR A 4 35.91 -11.27 -17.40
C THR A 4 34.47 -11.60 -17.01
N GLN A 5 34.05 -11.11 -15.85
CA GLN A 5 32.67 -11.21 -15.38
C GLN A 5 31.78 -10.35 -16.30
N ASN A 6 30.86 -10.99 -17.02
CA ASN A 6 29.83 -10.27 -17.78
C ASN A 6 28.95 -9.47 -16.82
N LEU A 7 29.00 -8.14 -16.95
CA LEU A 7 28.21 -7.22 -16.15
C LEU A 7 26.88 -6.90 -16.86
N TYR A 8 25.78 -7.00 -16.13
CA TYR A 8 24.44 -6.67 -16.59
C TYR A 8 24.00 -5.33 -16.01
N GLN A 9 23.28 -4.53 -16.80
CA GLN A 9 22.69 -3.27 -16.33
C GLN A 9 21.33 -3.53 -15.66
N CYS A 10 21.18 -3.08 -14.41
CA CYS A 10 19.92 -3.21 -13.66
C CYS A 10 18.86 -2.22 -14.16
N ARG A 11 17.64 -2.70 -14.40
CA ARG A 11 16.50 -1.88 -14.81
C ARG A 11 16.07 -0.83 -13.79
N LEU A 12 16.17 -1.14 -12.49
CA LEU A 12 15.60 -0.31 -11.42
C LEU A 12 16.57 0.77 -10.93
N CYS A 13 17.88 0.51 -10.96
CA CYS A 13 18.88 1.43 -10.43
C CYS A 13 19.99 1.77 -11.42
N LEU A 14 19.96 1.23 -12.64
CA LEU A 14 20.91 1.45 -13.73
C LEU A 14 22.38 1.07 -13.43
N LYS A 15 22.66 0.53 -12.24
CA LYS A 15 23.99 0.03 -11.87
C LYS A 15 24.31 -1.28 -12.62
N ARG A 16 25.58 -1.43 -12.97
CA ARG A 16 26.13 -2.68 -13.50
C ARG A 16 26.34 -3.68 -12.37
N THR A 17 26.01 -4.94 -12.60
CA THR A 17 26.09 -6.01 -11.59
C THR A 17 26.41 -7.35 -12.26
N PRO A 18 27.18 -8.24 -11.59
CA PRO A 18 27.37 -9.61 -12.06
C PRO A 18 26.12 -10.48 -11.84
N THR A 19 25.19 -10.04 -10.98
CA THR A 19 23.95 -10.78 -10.69
C THR A 19 22.82 -10.31 -11.58
N ARG A 20 21.98 -11.25 -12.03
CA ARG A 20 20.76 -10.92 -12.80
C ARG A 20 19.55 -11.66 -12.22
N VAL A 21 18.46 -10.92 -12.08
CA VAL A 21 17.14 -11.44 -11.74
C VAL A 21 16.19 -10.99 -12.85
N ASN A 22 15.44 -11.91 -13.45
CA ASN A 22 14.48 -11.58 -14.50
C ASN A 22 13.31 -10.79 -13.90
N ILE A 23 13.06 -9.56 -14.39
CA ILE A 23 11.95 -8.72 -13.90
C ILE A 23 10.59 -9.19 -14.41
N PHE A 24 10.56 -10.04 -15.43
CA PHE A 24 9.35 -10.65 -16.00
C PHE A 24 9.06 -12.05 -15.43
N GLY A 25 9.89 -12.53 -14.50
CA GLY A 25 9.71 -13.81 -13.85
C GLY A 25 8.70 -13.75 -12.69
N GLY A 26 7.76 -14.71 -12.68
CA GLY A 26 6.78 -14.86 -11.60
C GLY A 26 5.93 -13.60 -11.37
N ASP A 27 5.66 -13.28 -10.11
CA ASP A 27 4.86 -12.10 -9.75
C ASP A 27 5.60 -10.76 -9.81
N PHE A 28 6.89 -10.74 -10.19
CA PHE A 28 7.73 -9.54 -10.11
C PHE A 28 7.19 -8.32 -10.86
N PRO A 29 6.68 -8.43 -12.12
CA PRO A 29 6.05 -7.30 -12.82
C PRO A 29 4.89 -6.69 -12.04
N LYS A 30 4.06 -7.56 -11.46
CA LYS A 30 2.88 -7.17 -10.70
C LYS A 30 3.28 -6.50 -9.39
N MET A 31 4.33 -6.97 -8.72
CA MET A 31 4.87 -6.31 -7.52
C MET A 31 5.33 -4.89 -7.84
N LEU A 32 6.04 -4.71 -8.96
CA LEU A 32 6.47 -3.39 -9.44
C LEU A 32 5.28 -2.48 -9.71
N GLU A 33 4.32 -2.94 -10.50
CA GLU A 33 3.12 -2.17 -10.84
C GLU A 33 2.33 -1.76 -9.58
N ILE A 34 2.17 -2.67 -8.61
CA ILE A 34 1.51 -2.36 -7.32
C ILE A 34 2.26 -1.27 -6.54
N LEU A 35 3.59 -1.23 -6.60
CA LEU A 35 4.40 -0.32 -5.80
C LEU A 35 4.59 1.06 -6.46
N THR A 36 4.72 1.11 -7.78
CA THR A 36 5.11 2.33 -8.50
C THR A 36 4.03 2.85 -9.45
N SER A 37 2.97 2.06 -9.69
CA SER A 37 1.98 2.31 -10.76
C SER A 37 2.60 2.31 -12.16
N ILE A 38 3.83 1.82 -12.32
CA ILE A 38 4.51 1.71 -13.61
C ILE A 38 4.35 0.28 -14.13
N LYS A 39 3.73 0.15 -15.30
CA LYS A 39 3.61 -1.12 -16.00
C LYS A 39 4.84 -1.39 -16.85
N VAL A 40 5.63 -2.39 -16.48
CA VAL A 40 6.76 -2.86 -17.27
C VAL A 40 6.29 -3.69 -18.47
N ARG A 41 6.92 -3.51 -19.63
CA ARG A 41 6.61 -4.26 -20.86
C ARG A 41 7.89 -4.90 -21.39
N GLU A 42 7.81 -6.12 -21.90
CA GLU A 42 9.00 -6.84 -22.40
C GLU A 42 9.63 -6.21 -23.65
N ASN A 43 8.85 -5.42 -24.38
CA ASN A 43 9.22 -4.81 -25.65
C ASN A 43 9.43 -3.29 -25.55
N ASP A 44 9.74 -2.78 -24.36
CA ASP A 44 10.01 -1.35 -24.13
C ASP A 44 11.44 -0.91 -24.50
N GLY A 45 12.27 -1.83 -25.00
CA GLY A 45 13.66 -1.58 -25.39
C GLY A 45 14.61 -1.40 -24.21
N LEU A 46 14.17 -1.71 -22.99
CA LEU A 46 14.90 -1.40 -21.76
C LEU A 46 15.40 -2.68 -21.07
N PRO A 47 16.32 -2.57 -20.09
CA PRO A 47 16.91 -3.76 -19.47
C PRO A 47 15.86 -4.71 -18.89
N LYS A 48 15.96 -6.01 -19.22
CA LYS A 48 15.02 -7.05 -18.78
C LYS A 48 15.38 -7.67 -17.42
N TYR A 49 16.39 -7.13 -16.75
CA TYR A 49 16.94 -7.71 -15.52
C TYR A 49 17.08 -6.66 -14.42
N SER A 50 16.93 -7.09 -13.18
CA SER A 50 17.32 -6.34 -11.99
C SER A 50 18.54 -6.96 -11.33
N CYS A 51 19.30 -6.16 -10.58
CA CYS A 51 20.26 -6.70 -9.63
C CYS A 51 19.54 -7.38 -8.45
N LEU A 52 20.25 -8.24 -7.72
CA LEU A 52 19.69 -8.96 -6.57
C LEU A 52 19.16 -8.01 -5.48
N LYS A 53 19.91 -6.94 -5.19
CA LYS A 53 19.53 -5.94 -4.17
C LYS A 53 18.17 -5.30 -4.50
N CYS A 54 18.02 -4.77 -5.72
CA CYS A 54 16.75 -4.17 -6.14
C CYS A 54 15.60 -5.18 -6.12
N ALA A 55 15.85 -6.44 -6.49
CA ALA A 55 14.82 -7.47 -6.42
C ALA A 55 14.35 -7.74 -4.98
N GLN A 56 15.28 -7.76 -4.02
CA GLN A 56 14.99 -7.89 -2.60
C GLN A 56 14.23 -6.68 -2.06
N ASP A 57 14.64 -5.47 -2.44
CA ASP A 57 13.99 -4.22 -2.02
C ASP A 57 12.53 -4.17 -2.46
N VAL A 58 12.23 -4.57 -3.70
CA VAL A 58 10.85 -4.66 -4.23
C VAL A 58 10.00 -5.63 -3.39
N LYS A 59 10.53 -6.82 -3.07
CA LYS A 59 9.82 -7.81 -2.25
C LYS A 59 9.55 -7.25 -0.85
N SER A 60 10.56 -6.66 -0.22
CA SER A 60 10.46 -6.05 1.12
C SER A 60 9.43 -4.91 1.14
N ALA A 61 9.47 -4.03 0.14
CA ALA A 61 8.52 -2.92 0.01
C ALA A 61 7.08 -3.42 -0.10
N LEU A 62 6.83 -4.49 -0.86
CA LEU A 62 5.49 -5.08 -0.97
C LEU A 62 5.00 -5.67 0.36
N VAL A 63 5.88 -6.35 1.10
CA VAL A 63 5.57 -6.89 2.44
C VAL A 63 5.21 -5.77 3.40
N ILE A 64 6.01 -4.70 3.42
CA ILE A 64 5.77 -3.53 4.27
C ILE A 64 4.44 -2.86 3.89
N LYS A 65 4.17 -2.64 2.60
CA LYS A 65 2.89 -2.09 2.12
C LYS A 65 1.70 -2.93 2.62
N LYS A 66 1.76 -4.26 2.51
CA LYS A 66 0.70 -5.16 3.00
C LYS A 66 0.51 -5.05 4.52
N ARG A 67 1.59 -4.94 5.29
CA ARG A 67 1.54 -4.75 6.75
C ARG A 67 0.86 -3.43 7.12
N ILE A 68 1.23 -2.33 6.46
CA ILE A 68 0.63 -1.01 6.69
C ILE A 68 -0.87 -1.04 6.37
N ILE A 69 -1.27 -1.59 5.22
CA ILE A 69 -2.69 -1.69 4.84
C ILE A 69 -3.47 -2.53 5.85
N LYS A 70 -2.90 -3.66 6.31
CA LYS A 70 -3.54 -4.51 7.32
C LYS A 70 -3.72 -3.78 8.64
N ALA A 71 -2.69 -3.08 9.12
CA ALA A 71 -2.74 -2.29 10.34
C ALA A 71 -3.77 -1.16 10.24
N HIS A 72 -3.79 -0.44 9.12
CA HIS A 72 -4.77 0.63 8.88
C HIS A 72 -6.21 0.10 8.88
N LYS A 73 -6.47 -1.02 8.19
CA LYS A 73 -7.80 -1.66 8.21
C LYS A 73 -8.21 -2.11 9.62
N TYR A 74 -7.28 -2.60 10.41
CA TYR A 74 -7.52 -2.99 11.80
C TYR A 74 -7.93 -1.78 12.65
N LEU A 75 -7.15 -0.70 12.58
CA LEU A 75 -7.41 0.54 13.32
C LEU A 75 -8.71 1.24 12.89
N ILE A 76 -9.06 1.20 11.59
CA ILE A 76 -10.36 1.71 11.12
C ILE A 76 -11.51 0.88 11.69
N ARG A 77 -11.41 -0.46 11.67
CA ARG A 77 -12.47 -1.32 12.22
C ARG A 77 -12.69 -1.10 13.73
N GLU A 78 -11.62 -0.82 14.49
CA GLU A 78 -11.76 -0.43 15.90
C GLU A 78 -12.41 0.96 16.04
N ASN A 79 -12.10 1.91 15.14
CA ASN A 79 -12.72 3.24 15.11
C ASN A 79 -14.16 3.27 14.57
N ASP A 80 -14.58 2.26 13.79
CA ASP A 80 -15.98 2.04 13.38
C ASP A 80 -16.84 1.50 14.54
N GLY A 81 -16.22 1.21 15.70
CA GLY A 81 -16.87 0.93 16.98
C GLY A 81 -17.42 2.16 17.71
N LEU A 82 -17.62 3.29 17.01
CA LEU A 82 -18.36 4.43 17.57
C LEU A 82 -19.81 4.00 17.87
N PRO A 83 -20.35 4.30 19.07
CA PRO A 83 -21.76 4.05 19.35
C PRO A 83 -22.61 4.82 18.33
N LYS A 84 -23.43 4.10 17.57
CA LYS A 84 -24.53 4.70 16.83
C LYS A 84 -25.51 5.24 17.87
N TYR A 85 -25.46 6.54 18.14
CA TYR A 85 -26.47 7.19 18.97
C TYR A 85 -27.76 7.27 18.15
N SER A 86 -28.65 6.28 18.32
CA SER A 86 -30.01 6.34 17.78
C SER A 86 -30.92 7.00 18.82
N CYS A 87 -31.48 8.15 18.45
CA CYS A 87 -32.56 8.80 19.18
C CYS A 87 -33.86 8.08 18.85
N LYS A 88 -34.51 7.42 19.83
CA LYS A 88 -35.80 6.73 19.59
C LYS A 88 -36.95 7.68 19.21
N GLN A 89 -36.79 8.98 19.48
CA GLN A 89 -37.78 10.04 19.21
C GLN A 89 -37.49 10.82 17.92
N CYS A 90 -36.33 10.63 17.30
CA CYS A 90 -35.93 11.37 16.13
C CYS A 90 -35.14 10.47 15.17
N ALA A 91 -35.77 10.11 14.05
CA ALA A 91 -35.22 9.24 13.01
C ALA A 91 -34.10 9.93 12.22
N PHE A 92 -32.99 10.24 12.87
CA PHE A 92 -31.85 10.93 12.26
C PHE A 92 -30.54 10.20 12.57
N ASP A 93 -29.93 9.62 11.54
CA ASP A 93 -28.62 8.99 11.60
C ASP A 93 -27.54 10.01 11.21
N VAL A 94 -26.68 10.43 12.15
CA VAL A 94 -25.50 11.26 11.83
C VAL A 94 -24.23 10.74 12.48
N LYS A 95 -23.16 10.73 11.67
CA LYS A 95 -21.85 10.15 11.95
C LYS A 95 -20.93 11.01 12.84
N SER A 96 -21.44 11.90 13.70
CA SER A 96 -20.58 12.76 14.51
C SER A 96 -21.15 13.13 15.89
N ALA A 97 -20.48 12.64 16.95
CA ALA A 97 -20.90 12.78 18.35
C ALA A 97 -20.92 14.23 18.88
N VAL A 98 -20.16 15.14 18.27
CA VAL A 98 -20.04 16.55 18.70
C VAL A 98 -21.32 17.35 18.40
N ILE A 99 -21.98 17.04 17.28
CA ILE A 99 -23.22 17.72 16.87
C ILE A 99 -24.43 17.21 17.69
N VAL A 100 -24.42 15.91 18.03
CA VAL A 100 -25.48 15.23 18.80
C VAL A 100 -25.62 15.81 20.21
N LYS A 101 -24.51 15.99 20.94
CA LYS A 101 -24.56 16.52 22.32
C LYS A 101 -25.15 17.93 22.41
N ARG A 102 -24.89 18.82 21.45
CA ARG A 102 -25.43 20.20 21.48
C ARG A 102 -26.92 20.31 21.15
N ARG A 103 -27.49 19.39 20.35
CA ARG A 103 -28.91 19.45 19.94
C ARG A 103 -29.84 18.62 20.84
N ILE A 104 -29.41 17.45 21.32
CA ILE A 104 -30.24 16.63 22.25
C ILE A 104 -30.37 17.33 23.61
N ILE A 105 -29.30 17.93 24.13
CA ILE A 105 -29.35 18.71 25.38
C ILE A 105 -30.21 19.98 25.22
N LYS A 106 -30.34 20.55 24.01
CA LYS A 106 -31.27 21.68 23.78
C LYS A 106 -32.73 21.23 23.61
N ALA A 107 -32.98 20.02 23.10
CA ALA A 107 -34.32 19.52 22.83
C ALA A 107 -35.00 18.87 24.06
N HIS A 108 -34.24 18.34 25.02
CA HIS A 108 -34.80 17.49 26.10
C HIS A 108 -34.39 17.89 27.53
N LYS A 109 -33.83 19.09 27.75
CA LYS A 109 -33.42 19.54 29.10
C LYS A 109 -34.47 20.35 29.85
N TYR A 110 -35.73 20.32 29.39
CA TYR A 110 -36.91 20.79 30.10
C TYR A 110 -38.12 19.92 29.71
N SER A 111 -38.23 18.75 30.30
CA SER A 111 -39.49 18.06 30.60
C SER A 111 -39.26 17.15 31.80
#